data_AF-A0A9D8PMS1-F1
#
_entry.id   AF-A0A9D8PMS1-F1
#
_cell.length_a   1.000
_cell.length_b   1.000
_cell.length_c   1.000
_cell.angle_alpha   90.00
_cell.angle_beta   90.00
_cell.angle_gamma   90.00
#
_symmetry.space_group_name_H-M   'P 1'
#
loop_
_entity.id
_entity.type
_entity.pdbx_description
1 polymer ?
#
loop_
_entity_poly.entity_id
_entity_poly.type
_entity_poly.pdbx_seq_one_letter_code
_entity_poly.pdbx_strand_id
1 'polypeptide(L)'
;MASAPLPLEASPIVFGTDGWRGLLGVDITVERLLPVAAAAARELENSAPEGLRSREVVLGYDRRFLAPELAEAIAAAVRGAELVPVLSDTPTPTPASSWAVVERGALGALVITASHNPPEWLGLKIKGPFGGSVEGDFTQRVERRLAAGGLTVPIAGATERFDALNAYVRGLRAKVDTNALAEGLRRLGLRVIVDPMHGSAAGVLPALLGEEACASGVIREIRAHRDPLFGGHPPEPLAPYVAELVAEVQRSTAEGKPAMGLVFDGDGDRIAAVDETGRFCSTQLLMPLFI
;
A
#
# COMPACT_ATOMS: atom_id res chain seq x y z
N MET A 1 -16.93 -15.09 -12.63
CA MET A 1 -16.98 -16.38 -11.89
C MET A 1 -17.79 -16.13 -10.63
N ALA A 2 -18.68 -17.05 -10.22
CA ALA A 2 -19.35 -16.91 -8.94
C ALA A 2 -18.31 -17.03 -7.81
N SER A 3 -18.33 -16.12 -6.83
CA SER A 3 -17.46 -16.21 -5.66
C SER A 3 -17.75 -17.51 -4.90
N ALA A 4 -16.73 -18.08 -4.27
CA ALA A 4 -16.96 -19.18 -3.33
C ALA A 4 -17.97 -18.74 -2.25
N PRO A 5 -18.80 -19.66 -1.71
CA PRO A 5 -19.68 -19.33 -0.60
C PRO A 5 -18.86 -18.83 0.59
N LEU A 6 -19.36 -17.82 1.29
CA LEU A 6 -18.70 -17.28 2.47
C LEU A 6 -18.68 -18.32 3.60
N PRO A 7 -17.56 -18.45 4.34
CA PRO A 7 -17.54 -19.24 5.56
C PRO A 7 -18.48 -18.62 6.60
N LEU A 8 -19.12 -19.47 7.40
CA LEU A 8 -20.06 -19.04 8.45
C LEU A 8 -19.36 -18.68 9.76
N GLU A 9 -18.14 -19.17 9.95
CA GLU A 9 -17.30 -18.89 11.11
C GLU A 9 -16.01 -18.24 10.65
N ALA A 10 -15.52 -17.36 11.50
CA ALA A 10 -14.36 -16.55 11.19
C ALA A 10 -13.08 -17.24 11.66
N SER A 11 -12.02 -17.14 10.86
CA SER A 11 -10.74 -17.80 11.14
C SER A 11 -10.05 -17.18 12.36
N PRO A 12 -9.16 -17.91 13.07
CA PRO A 12 -8.32 -17.32 14.12
C PRO A 12 -7.52 -16.11 13.63
N ILE A 13 -7.25 -15.16 14.53
CA ILE A 13 -6.39 -14.01 14.22
C ILE A 13 -4.94 -14.49 14.23
N VAL A 14 -4.36 -14.64 13.04
CA VAL A 14 -2.96 -15.05 12.86
C VAL A 14 -2.30 -14.11 11.87
N PHE A 15 -1.18 -13.52 12.27
CA PHE A 15 -0.38 -12.67 11.40
C PHE A 15 0.48 -13.52 10.49
N GLY A 16 0.36 -13.26 9.18
CA GLY A 16 1.29 -13.79 8.19
C GLY A 16 2.61 -13.03 8.19
N THR A 17 3.38 -13.21 7.10
CA THR A 17 4.67 -12.54 6.91
C THR A 17 4.59 -11.02 6.89
N ASP A 18 3.47 -10.44 6.48
CA ASP A 18 3.27 -8.99 6.38
C ASP A 18 1.81 -8.63 6.67
N GLY A 19 1.42 -8.78 7.94
CA GLY A 19 0.11 -8.39 8.47
C GLY A 19 -0.88 -9.54 8.69
N TRP A 20 -2.04 -9.20 9.26
CA TRP A 20 -3.21 -10.09 9.37
C TRP A 20 -4.17 -9.79 8.22
N ARG A 21 -4.63 -10.82 7.50
CA ARG A 21 -5.52 -10.69 6.33
C ARG A 21 -6.63 -11.73 6.41
N GLY A 22 -7.77 -11.41 5.82
CA GLY A 22 -8.89 -12.33 5.69
C GLY A 22 -10.04 -11.75 4.88
N LEU A 23 -11.14 -12.48 4.80
CA LEU A 23 -12.34 -12.06 4.08
C LEU A 23 -13.05 -10.93 4.82
N LEU A 24 -13.35 -9.85 4.11
CA LEU A 24 -14.11 -8.73 4.65
C LEU A 24 -15.54 -9.17 4.99
N GLY A 25 -15.99 -8.81 6.19
CA GLY A 25 -17.32 -9.19 6.69
C GLY A 25 -17.38 -10.58 7.35
N VAL A 26 -16.32 -11.39 7.25
CA VAL A 26 -16.18 -12.65 8.01
C VAL A 26 -14.99 -12.55 8.96
N ASP A 27 -13.77 -12.54 8.41
CA ASP A 27 -12.55 -12.46 9.20
C ASP A 27 -12.27 -11.03 9.66
N ILE A 28 -12.40 -10.08 8.73
CA ILE A 28 -12.18 -8.66 8.97
C ILE A 28 -13.52 -7.98 9.19
N THR A 29 -13.84 -7.74 10.46
CA THR A 29 -14.97 -6.92 10.89
C THR A 29 -14.47 -5.80 11.80
N VAL A 30 -15.25 -4.73 11.98
CA VAL A 30 -14.89 -3.65 12.92
C VAL A 30 -14.64 -4.21 14.33
N GLU A 31 -15.52 -5.10 14.79
CA GLU A 31 -15.43 -5.74 16.10
C GLU A 31 -14.09 -6.44 16.32
N ARG A 32 -13.59 -7.13 15.29
CA ARG A 32 -12.31 -7.86 15.37
C ARG A 32 -11.11 -6.97 15.10
N LEU A 33 -11.24 -5.99 14.21
CA LEU A 33 -10.14 -5.12 13.80
C LEU A 33 -9.72 -4.13 14.91
N LEU A 34 -10.66 -3.56 15.65
CA LEU A 34 -10.37 -2.60 16.73
C LEU A 34 -9.44 -3.17 17.83
N PRO A 35 -9.70 -4.36 18.41
CA PRO A 35 -8.79 -4.93 19.40
C PRO A 35 -7.42 -5.27 18.79
N VAL A 36 -7.36 -5.70 17.52
CA VAL A 36 -6.09 -5.96 16.82
C VAL A 36 -5.28 -4.67 16.68
N ALA A 37 -5.90 -3.58 16.24
CA ALA A 37 -5.25 -2.28 16.12
C ALA A 37 -4.75 -1.75 17.48
N ALA A 38 -5.56 -1.88 18.54
CA ALA A 38 -5.15 -1.51 19.89
C ALA A 38 -3.96 -2.34 20.40
N ALA A 39 -4.00 -3.66 20.20
CA ALA A 39 -2.91 -4.55 20.59
C ALA A 39 -1.62 -4.26 19.82
N ALA A 40 -1.72 -4.00 18.51
CA ALA A 40 -0.60 -3.61 17.67
C ALA A 40 -0.01 -2.27 18.11
N ALA A 41 -0.84 -1.26 18.38
CA ALA A 41 -0.39 0.05 18.82
C ALA A 41 0.33 -0.01 20.18
N ARG A 42 -0.20 -0.77 21.15
CA ARG A 42 0.48 -1.02 22.44
C ARG A 42 1.79 -1.78 22.30
N GLU A 43 1.88 -2.71 21.35
CA GLU A 43 3.12 -3.43 21.10
C GLU A 43 4.17 -2.54 20.43
N LEU A 44 3.77 -1.60 19.57
CA LEU A 44 4.67 -0.58 19.01
C LEU A 44 5.26 0.30 20.11
N GLU A 45 4.45 0.77 21.04
CA GLU A 45 4.91 1.54 22.21
C GLU A 45 5.85 0.71 23.09
N ASN A 46 5.46 -0.53 23.42
CA ASN A 46 6.26 -1.41 24.29
C ASN A 46 7.60 -1.83 23.67
N SER A 47 7.66 -1.94 22.34
CA SER A 47 8.87 -2.29 21.59
C SER A 47 9.63 -1.05 21.08
N ALA A 48 9.25 0.16 21.50
CA ALA A 48 9.90 1.39 21.04
C ALA A 48 11.40 1.39 21.40
N PRO A 49 12.29 1.77 20.47
CA PRO A 49 13.72 1.85 20.74
C PRO A 49 14.02 2.91 21.79
N GLU A 50 15.11 2.71 22.53
CA GLU A 50 15.56 3.65 23.55
C GLU A 50 15.74 5.05 22.94
N GLY A 51 15.17 6.06 23.61
CA GLY A 51 15.22 7.45 23.17
C GLY A 51 14.06 7.88 22.26
N LEU A 52 13.28 6.96 21.69
CA LEU A 52 12.06 7.32 20.96
C LEU A 52 10.94 7.70 21.93
N ARG A 53 10.56 8.97 21.96
CA ARG A 53 9.51 9.51 22.85
C ARG A 53 8.19 9.84 22.15
N SER A 54 8.09 9.55 20.86
CA SER A 54 6.89 9.80 20.08
C SER A 54 5.74 8.93 20.58
N ARG A 55 4.51 9.45 20.45
CA ARG A 55 3.26 8.71 20.67
C ARG A 55 2.45 8.57 19.39
N GLU A 56 2.99 9.07 18.26
CA GLU A 56 2.31 9.03 16.98
C GLU A 56 2.31 7.61 16.42
N VAL A 57 1.15 7.18 15.92
CA VAL A 57 0.98 5.98 15.11
C VAL A 57 0.39 6.42 13.77
N VAL A 58 1.16 6.21 12.70
CA VAL A 58 0.73 6.52 11.33
C VAL A 58 -0.34 5.54 10.89
N LEU A 59 -1.43 6.05 10.34
CA LEU A 59 -2.51 5.25 9.77
C LEU A 59 -2.54 5.45 8.25
N GLY A 60 -2.46 4.35 7.52
CA GLY A 60 -2.51 4.32 6.06
C GLY A 60 -3.57 3.35 5.56
N TYR A 61 -3.92 3.44 4.29
CA TYR A 61 -4.87 2.54 3.67
C TYR A 61 -4.73 2.51 2.14
N ASP A 62 -5.07 1.36 1.55
CA ASP A 62 -5.15 1.22 0.09
C ASP A 62 -6.54 1.57 -0.46
N ARG A 63 -6.81 1.21 -1.72
CA ARG A 63 -8.05 1.58 -2.41
C ARG A 63 -9.19 0.56 -2.29
N ARG A 64 -9.05 -0.48 -1.45
CA ARG A 64 -10.06 -1.53 -1.25
C ARG A 64 -11.38 -0.99 -0.73
N PHE A 65 -12.40 -1.84 -0.80
CA PHE A 65 -13.70 -1.55 -0.21
C PHE A 65 -13.57 -1.43 1.32
N LEU A 66 -14.20 -0.41 1.91
CA LEU A 66 -14.13 -0.04 3.34
C LEU A 66 -12.74 0.28 3.92
N ALA A 67 -11.66 0.29 3.13
CA ALA A 67 -10.33 0.62 3.62
C ALA A 67 -10.24 2.02 4.30
N PRO A 68 -10.76 3.12 3.71
CA PRO A 68 -10.71 4.44 4.37
C PRO A 68 -11.54 4.49 5.66
N GLU A 69 -12.72 3.87 5.67
CA GLU A 69 -13.61 3.84 6.82
C GLU A 69 -13.01 3.04 7.98
N LEU A 70 -12.37 1.91 7.67
CA LEU A 70 -11.69 1.08 8.67
C LEU A 70 -10.41 1.72 9.18
N ALA A 71 -9.69 2.48 8.34
CA ALA A 71 -8.55 3.28 8.77
C ALA A 71 -8.96 4.37 9.77
N GLU A 72 -10.10 5.05 9.54
CA GLU A 72 -10.67 5.97 10.52
C GLU A 72 -11.14 5.25 11.79
N ALA A 73 -11.76 4.06 11.66
CA ALA A 73 -12.21 3.28 12.81
C ALA A 73 -11.04 2.89 13.75
N ILE A 74 -9.91 2.43 13.20
CA ILE A 74 -8.75 2.05 14.01
C ILE A 74 -8.10 3.24 14.70
N ALA A 75 -8.32 4.48 14.26
CA ALA A 75 -7.88 5.66 14.98
C ALA A 75 -8.48 5.73 16.39
N ALA A 76 -9.73 5.28 16.57
CA ALA A 76 -10.35 5.20 17.88
C ALA A 76 -9.69 4.14 18.78
N ALA A 77 -9.25 3.01 18.21
CA ALA A 77 -8.51 1.99 18.94
C ALA A 77 -7.12 2.49 19.37
N VAL A 78 -6.42 3.22 18.50
CA VAL A 78 -5.13 3.85 18.84
C VAL A 78 -5.29 4.88 19.96
N ARG A 79 -6.32 5.74 19.90
CA ARG A 79 -6.62 6.66 21.01
C ARG A 79 -6.96 5.91 22.31
N GLY A 80 -7.73 4.83 22.22
CA GLY A 80 -8.05 3.98 23.37
C GLY A 80 -6.81 3.31 23.98
N ALA A 81 -5.77 3.07 23.17
CA ALA A 81 -4.46 2.63 23.63
C ALA A 81 -3.61 3.77 24.21
N GLU A 82 -4.18 4.96 24.41
CA GLU A 82 -3.48 6.18 24.86
C GLU A 82 -2.35 6.58 23.90
N LEU A 83 -2.57 6.45 22.59
CA LEU A 83 -1.62 6.88 21.57
C LEU A 83 -2.28 7.89 20.60
N VAL A 84 -1.45 8.55 19.80
CA VAL A 84 -1.89 9.64 18.90
C VAL A 84 -1.98 9.11 17.47
N PRO A 85 -3.19 8.87 16.92
CA PRO A 85 -3.32 8.50 15.52
C PRO A 85 -3.13 9.71 14.61
N VAL A 86 -2.33 9.54 13.54
CA VAL A 86 -2.21 10.48 12.41
C VAL A 86 -2.54 9.73 11.13
N LEU A 87 -3.55 10.18 10.39
CA LEU A 87 -4.15 9.44 9.28
C LEU A 87 -3.81 10.07 7.92
N SER A 88 -3.41 9.24 6.96
CA SER A 88 -3.29 9.66 5.56
C SER A 88 -4.61 10.26 5.07
N ASP A 89 -4.57 11.42 4.43
CA ASP A 89 -5.77 12.09 3.90
C ASP A 89 -6.36 11.40 2.65
N THR A 90 -5.54 10.62 1.98
CA THR A 90 -5.82 9.92 0.72
C THR A 90 -5.33 8.46 0.80
N PRO A 91 -5.86 7.55 -0.05
CA PRO A 91 -5.27 6.23 -0.19
C PRO A 91 -3.81 6.35 -0.64
N THR A 92 -2.90 5.66 0.04
CA THR A 92 -1.47 5.78 -0.22
C THR A 92 -0.77 4.43 -0.26
N PRO A 93 0.30 4.29 -1.06
CA PRO A 93 1.11 3.08 -1.06
C PRO A 93 1.65 2.77 0.33
N THR A 94 1.78 1.48 0.66
CA THR A 94 2.44 1.03 1.89
C THR A 94 3.84 1.64 2.08
N PRO A 95 4.68 1.83 1.03
CA PRO A 95 5.94 2.55 1.13
C PRO A 95 5.80 4.02 1.55
N ALA A 96 4.71 4.71 1.17
CA ALA A 96 4.47 6.09 1.60
C ALA A 96 4.12 6.16 3.10
N SER A 97 3.34 5.20 3.60
CA SER A 97 3.11 5.06 5.05
C SER A 97 4.42 4.77 5.81
N SER A 98 5.27 3.92 5.24
CA SER A 98 6.60 3.59 5.78
C SER A 98 7.52 4.82 5.83
N TRP A 99 7.50 5.64 4.78
CA TRP A 99 8.23 6.91 4.72
C TRP A 99 7.75 7.89 5.79
N ALA A 100 6.42 8.03 5.94
CA ALA A 100 5.83 8.93 6.93
C ALA A 100 6.23 8.58 8.37
N VAL A 101 6.41 7.29 8.69
CA VAL A 101 6.90 6.87 10.01
C VAL A 101 8.28 7.46 10.29
N VAL A 102 9.21 7.32 9.35
CA VAL A 102 10.59 7.79 9.50
C VAL A 102 10.65 9.32 9.52
N GLU A 103 9.91 9.98 8.63
CA GLU A 103 9.87 11.45 8.55
C GLU A 103 9.30 12.09 9.83
N ARG A 104 8.27 11.47 10.42
CA ARG A 104 7.63 11.96 11.65
C ARG A 104 8.32 11.50 12.94
N GLY A 105 9.23 10.52 12.85
CA GLY A 105 9.73 9.82 14.03
C GLY A 105 8.60 9.15 14.82
N ALA A 106 7.62 8.57 14.12
CA ALA A 106 6.47 7.90 14.73
C ALA A 106 6.87 6.54 15.36
N LEU A 107 6.02 6.00 16.23
CA LEU A 107 6.21 4.66 16.81
C LEU A 107 6.13 3.55 15.75
N GLY A 108 5.40 3.80 14.67
CA GLY A 108 5.16 2.86 13.60
C GLY A 108 3.94 3.25 12.78
N ALA A 109 3.52 2.33 11.90
CA ALA A 109 2.30 2.48 11.13
C ALA A 109 1.38 1.27 11.22
N LEU A 110 0.08 1.52 11.15
CA LEU A 110 -0.96 0.54 10.88
C LEU A 110 -1.57 0.83 9.51
N VAL A 111 -1.44 -0.11 8.58
CA VAL A 111 -1.88 0.10 7.18
C VAL A 111 -3.00 -0.87 6.84
N ILE A 112 -4.18 -0.34 6.50
CA ILE A 112 -5.34 -1.13 6.07
C ILE A 112 -5.18 -1.54 4.61
N THR A 113 -4.85 -2.81 4.40
CA THR A 113 -4.64 -3.38 3.08
C THR A 113 -4.57 -4.91 3.13
N ALA A 114 -4.92 -5.58 2.03
CA ALA A 114 -4.53 -6.97 1.78
C ALA A 114 -3.58 -7.11 0.57
N SER A 115 -2.85 -6.06 0.20
CA SER A 115 -1.83 -6.04 -0.86
C SER A 115 -2.39 -6.55 -2.20
N HIS A 116 -1.92 -7.70 -2.66
CA HIS A 116 -2.27 -8.36 -3.91
C HIS A 116 -3.44 -9.36 -3.80
N ASN A 117 -3.98 -9.60 -2.60
CA ASN A 117 -5.07 -10.56 -2.40
C ASN A 117 -6.33 -10.17 -3.20
N PRO A 118 -7.26 -11.11 -3.49
CA PRO A 118 -8.51 -10.81 -4.20
C PRO A 118 -9.33 -9.65 -3.58
N PRO A 119 -10.25 -9.03 -4.34
CA PRO A 119 -10.99 -7.84 -3.90
C PRO A 119 -11.74 -7.96 -2.57
N GLU A 120 -12.27 -9.15 -2.29
CA GLU A 120 -13.04 -9.47 -1.08
C GLU A 120 -12.17 -9.60 0.19
N TRP A 121 -10.84 -9.54 0.04
CA TRP A 121 -9.90 -9.58 1.15
C TRP A 121 -9.58 -8.18 1.67
N LEU A 122 -9.35 -8.08 2.97
CA LEU A 122 -8.78 -6.90 3.63
C LEU A 122 -7.82 -7.35 4.73
N GLY A 123 -7.14 -6.41 5.37
CA GLY A 123 -6.18 -6.73 6.42
C GLY A 123 -5.57 -5.51 7.07
N LEU A 124 -4.63 -5.77 7.97
CA LEU A 124 -3.86 -4.79 8.72
C LEU A 124 -2.37 -5.20 8.68
N LYS A 125 -1.54 -4.36 8.07
CA LYS A 125 -0.08 -4.43 8.17
C LYS A 125 0.41 -3.58 9.34
N ILE A 126 1.53 -3.99 9.95
CA ILE A 126 2.21 -3.24 11.00
C ILE A 126 3.62 -2.89 10.51
N LYS A 127 3.96 -1.60 10.54
CA LYS A 127 5.31 -1.11 10.29
C LYS A 127 5.91 -0.60 11.59
N GLY A 128 7.18 -0.95 11.84
CA GLY A 128 7.93 -0.52 13.02
C GLY A 128 8.48 0.91 12.87
N PRO A 129 9.15 1.44 13.91
CA PRO A 129 9.64 2.83 13.94
C PRO A 129 10.73 3.14 12.91
N PHE A 130 11.36 2.11 12.32
CA PHE A 130 12.31 2.25 11.22
C PHE A 130 11.63 2.27 9.83
N GLY A 131 10.29 2.23 9.79
CA GLY A 131 9.48 2.24 8.57
C GLY A 131 9.28 0.86 7.92
N GLY A 132 10.07 -0.15 8.26
CA GLY A 132 9.92 -1.50 7.70
C GLY A 132 8.85 -2.35 8.37
N SER A 133 8.56 -3.51 7.79
CA SER A 133 7.67 -4.52 8.40
C SER A 133 8.23 -4.99 9.74
N VAL A 134 7.35 -5.21 10.71
CA VAL A 134 7.73 -5.85 11.97
C VAL A 134 8.03 -7.34 11.76
N GLU A 135 8.93 -7.87 12.59
CA GLU A 135 9.34 -9.27 12.55
C GLU A 135 8.28 -10.22 13.13
N GLY A 136 8.41 -11.51 12.84
CA GLY A 136 7.44 -12.52 13.28
C GLY A 136 7.33 -12.69 14.80
N ASP A 137 8.37 -12.35 15.56
CA ASP A 137 8.34 -12.37 17.03
C ASP A 137 7.47 -11.23 17.60
N PHE A 138 7.44 -10.07 16.93
CA PHE A 138 6.60 -8.92 17.25
C PHE A 138 5.13 -9.27 17.04
N THR A 139 4.78 -9.84 15.88
CA THR A 139 3.38 -10.18 15.59
C THR A 139 2.85 -11.25 16.54
N GLN A 140 3.67 -12.23 16.93
CA GLN A 140 3.31 -13.17 17.99
C GLN A 140 3.06 -12.50 19.35
N ARG A 141 3.77 -11.39 19.68
CA ARG A 141 3.45 -10.61 20.90
C ARG A 141 2.09 -9.93 20.79
N VAL A 142 1.73 -9.41 19.61
CA VAL A 142 0.39 -8.87 19.35
C VAL A 142 -0.69 -9.95 19.55
N GLU A 143 -0.50 -11.14 18.98
CA GLU A 143 -1.41 -12.29 19.16
C GLU A 143 -1.54 -12.68 20.63
N ARG A 144 -0.43 -12.73 21.37
CA ARG A 144 -0.43 -13.01 22.82
C ARG A 144 -1.21 -11.95 23.61
N ARG A 145 -1.09 -10.66 23.26
CA ARG A 145 -1.88 -9.59 23.90
C ARG A 145 -3.37 -9.77 23.65
N LEU A 146 -3.75 -10.16 22.43
CA LEU A 146 -5.14 -10.45 22.09
C LEU A 146 -5.68 -11.65 22.88
N ALA A 147 -4.90 -12.74 22.96
CA ALA A 147 -5.28 -13.96 23.67
C ALA A 147 -5.35 -13.78 25.19
N ALA A 148 -4.49 -12.93 25.77
CA ALA A 148 -4.53 -12.58 27.19
C ALA A 148 -5.82 -11.82 27.57
N GLY A 149 -6.53 -11.26 26.59
CA GLY A 149 -7.72 -10.47 26.81
C GLY A 149 -7.42 -9.09 27.38
N GLY A 150 -8.48 -8.41 27.82
CA GLY A 150 -8.43 -7.02 28.24
C GLY A 150 -9.09 -6.10 27.21
N LEU A 151 -9.97 -5.24 27.69
CA LEU A 151 -10.72 -4.33 26.84
C LEU A 151 -9.95 -3.02 26.69
N THR A 152 -9.50 -2.75 25.46
CA THR A 152 -9.12 -1.38 25.10
C THR A 152 -10.36 -0.72 24.52
N VAL A 153 -11.01 0.14 25.31
CA VAL A 153 -12.21 0.85 24.86
C VAL A 153 -11.81 1.86 23.79
N PRO A 154 -12.33 1.76 22.55
CA PRO A 154 -12.04 2.74 21.51
C PRO A 154 -12.56 4.11 21.91
N ILE A 155 -11.74 5.15 21.73
CA ILE A 155 -12.10 6.53 22.04
C ILE A 155 -12.35 7.28 20.74
N ALA A 156 -13.60 7.67 20.51
CA ALA A 156 -13.95 8.53 19.37
C ALA A 156 -13.31 9.92 19.54
N GLY A 157 -12.96 10.55 18.42
CA GLY A 157 -12.34 11.87 18.42
C GLY A 157 -11.90 12.28 17.02
N ALA A 158 -11.53 13.55 16.88
CA ALA A 158 -10.90 14.02 15.65
C ALA A 158 -9.54 13.33 15.46
N THR A 159 -9.23 12.99 14.21
CA THR A 159 -7.95 12.41 13.80
C THR A 159 -7.21 13.45 12.97
N GLU A 160 -5.95 13.77 13.32
CA GLU A 160 -5.12 14.60 12.45
C GLU A 160 -4.98 13.89 11.10
N ARG A 161 -5.18 14.64 10.02
CA ARG A 161 -4.98 14.16 8.66
C ARG A 161 -3.78 14.84 8.03
N PHE A 162 -3.03 14.09 7.23
CA PHE A 162 -1.85 14.62 6.55
C PHE A 162 -1.70 14.06 5.13
N ASP A 163 -1.06 14.86 4.29
CA ASP A 163 -0.77 14.56 2.89
C ASP A 163 0.44 13.64 2.77
N ALA A 164 0.20 12.36 3.07
CA ALA A 164 1.22 11.32 3.03
C ALA A 164 1.76 11.10 1.61
N LEU A 165 0.90 11.23 0.59
CA LEU A 165 1.28 11.01 -0.81
C LEU A 165 2.30 12.04 -1.27
N ASN A 166 2.01 13.33 -1.11
CA ASN A 166 2.94 14.36 -1.59
C ASN A 166 4.18 14.45 -0.71
N ALA A 167 4.10 14.13 0.59
CA ALA A 167 5.29 13.98 1.44
C ALA A 167 6.24 12.91 0.88
N TYR A 168 5.70 11.74 0.56
CA TYR A 168 6.47 10.67 -0.08
C TYR A 168 7.06 11.08 -1.44
N VAL A 169 6.25 11.69 -2.32
CA VAL A 169 6.71 12.16 -3.64
C VAL A 169 7.82 13.21 -3.52
N ARG A 170 7.71 14.17 -2.59
CA ARG A 170 8.79 15.15 -2.31
C ARG A 170 10.05 14.45 -1.82
N GLY A 171 9.89 13.45 -0.94
CA GLY A 171 10.98 12.61 -0.48
C GLY A 171 11.72 11.91 -1.61
N LEU A 172 11.00 11.28 -2.54
CA LEU A 172 11.58 10.63 -3.71
C LEU A 172 12.30 11.61 -4.65
N ARG A 173 11.72 12.79 -4.90
CA ARG A 173 12.36 13.84 -5.71
C ARG A 173 13.68 14.35 -5.12
N ALA A 174 13.84 14.26 -3.80
CA ALA A 174 15.10 14.59 -3.14
C ALA A 174 16.17 13.48 -3.24
N LYS A 175 15.79 12.27 -3.68
CA LYS A 175 16.69 11.12 -3.82
C LYS A 175 17.03 10.77 -5.25
N VAL A 176 16.16 11.11 -6.21
CA VAL A 176 16.31 10.77 -7.63
C VAL A 176 16.11 12.02 -8.47
N ASP A 177 16.98 12.23 -9.46
CA ASP A 177 16.81 13.31 -10.45
C ASP A 177 15.68 12.97 -11.43
N THR A 178 14.46 13.34 -11.04
CA THR A 178 13.24 13.12 -11.83
C THR A 178 13.22 13.94 -13.12
N ASN A 179 13.93 15.07 -13.15
CA ASN A 179 14.01 15.92 -14.35
C ASN A 179 14.89 15.25 -15.41
N ALA A 180 16.08 14.78 -15.02
CA ALA A 180 16.96 14.04 -15.91
C ALA A 180 16.31 12.74 -16.41
N LEU A 181 15.54 12.04 -15.56
CA LEU A 181 14.77 10.87 -15.95
C LEU A 181 13.71 11.22 -17.01
N ALA A 182 12.87 12.23 -16.76
CA ALA A 182 11.84 12.66 -17.70
C ALA A 182 12.44 13.13 -19.04
N GLU A 183 13.54 13.89 -19.00
CA GLU A 183 14.25 14.33 -20.20
C GLU A 183 14.87 13.14 -20.96
N GLY A 184 15.47 12.18 -20.26
CA GLY A 184 15.98 10.95 -20.84
C GLY A 184 14.92 10.17 -21.59
N LEU A 185 13.74 9.97 -20.98
CA LEU A 185 12.59 9.32 -21.63
C LEU A 185 12.16 10.07 -22.89
N ARG A 186 12.09 11.41 -22.85
CA ARG A 186 11.75 12.23 -24.03
C ARG A 186 12.77 12.09 -25.15
N ARG A 187 14.07 12.15 -24.84
CA ARG A 187 15.16 11.99 -25.83
C ARG A 187 15.14 10.62 -26.50
N LEU A 188 14.80 9.58 -25.74
CA LEU A 188 14.64 8.22 -26.27
C LEU A 188 13.33 8.02 -27.05
N GLY A 189 12.40 8.97 -26.99
CA GLY A 189 11.05 8.79 -27.52
C GLY A 189 10.26 7.69 -26.80
N LEU A 190 10.72 7.25 -25.62
CA LEU A 190 10.19 6.12 -24.88
C LEU A 190 9.00 6.56 -24.03
N ARG A 191 7.88 5.85 -24.17
CA ARG A 191 6.71 5.98 -23.29
C ARG A 191 6.76 4.93 -22.19
N VAL A 192 6.49 5.33 -20.96
CA VAL A 192 6.26 4.43 -19.83
C VAL A 192 4.75 4.37 -19.57
N ILE A 193 4.16 3.19 -19.78
CA ILE A 193 2.77 2.92 -19.42
C ILE A 193 2.78 2.33 -18.02
N VAL A 194 2.07 2.96 -17.09
CA VAL A 194 2.02 2.55 -15.69
C VAL A 194 0.64 1.96 -15.40
N ASP A 195 0.63 0.80 -14.78
CA ASP A 195 -0.56 0.09 -14.39
C ASP A 195 -0.56 -0.14 -12.87
N PRO A 196 -1.26 0.71 -12.11
CA PRO A 196 -1.41 0.55 -10.67
C PRO A 196 -2.47 -0.49 -10.31
N MET A 197 -3.09 -1.17 -11.31
CA MET A 197 -4.15 -2.16 -11.11
C MET A 197 -5.30 -1.67 -10.22
N HIS A 198 -5.73 -0.41 -10.38
CA HIS A 198 -6.70 0.31 -9.52
C HIS A 198 -6.26 0.51 -8.06
N GLY A 199 -5.03 0.13 -7.73
CA GLY A 199 -4.40 0.22 -6.43
C GLY A 199 -3.87 1.61 -6.08
N SER A 200 -3.24 1.69 -4.92
CA SER A 200 -2.79 2.92 -4.29
C SER A 200 -1.58 3.58 -4.96
N ALA A 201 -0.86 2.88 -5.84
CA ALA A 201 0.22 3.44 -6.65
C ALA A 201 -0.27 4.43 -7.73
N ALA A 202 -1.57 4.46 -8.01
CA ALA A 202 -2.16 5.35 -9.02
C ALA A 202 -1.94 6.83 -8.67
N GLY A 203 -1.43 7.59 -9.65
CA GLY A 203 -1.09 9.00 -9.52
C GLY A 203 0.31 9.25 -8.96
N VAL A 204 1.01 8.25 -8.41
CA VAL A 204 2.34 8.42 -7.80
C VAL A 204 3.39 8.79 -8.85
N LEU A 205 3.50 8.03 -9.95
CA LEU A 205 4.49 8.29 -11.00
C LEU A 205 4.22 9.61 -11.75
N PRO A 206 2.97 9.93 -12.14
CA PRO A 206 2.61 11.25 -12.63
C PRO A 206 3.01 12.38 -11.68
N ALA A 207 2.68 12.23 -10.38
CA ALA A 207 3.05 13.22 -9.37
C ALA A 207 4.56 13.34 -9.20
N LEU A 208 5.32 12.25 -9.34
CA LEU A 208 6.78 12.22 -9.25
C LEU A 208 7.45 12.95 -10.41
N LEU A 209 7.07 12.62 -11.65
CA LEU A 209 7.72 13.12 -12.86
C LEU A 209 7.15 14.47 -13.33
N GLY A 210 6.02 14.90 -12.79
CA GLY A 210 5.47 16.24 -12.97
C GLY A 210 4.57 16.40 -14.21
N GLU A 211 3.82 17.51 -14.24
CA GLU A 211 2.79 17.77 -15.25
C GLU A 211 3.34 17.80 -16.68
N GLU A 212 4.56 18.30 -16.88
CA GLU A 212 5.20 18.35 -18.19
C GLU A 212 5.49 16.94 -18.73
N ALA A 213 5.84 15.98 -17.87
CA ALA A 213 6.07 14.60 -18.29
C ALA A 213 4.75 13.95 -18.73
N CYS A 214 3.67 14.21 -17.99
CA CYS A 214 2.32 13.79 -18.36
C CYS A 214 1.86 14.44 -19.68
N ALA A 215 2.05 15.75 -19.84
CA ALA A 215 1.63 16.51 -21.03
C ALA A 215 2.38 16.07 -22.30
N SER A 216 3.68 15.77 -22.18
CA SER A 216 4.47 15.22 -23.29
C SER A 216 4.13 13.75 -23.64
N GLY A 217 3.31 13.11 -22.80
CA GLY A 217 2.87 11.73 -22.99
C GLY A 217 4.00 10.70 -22.89
N VAL A 218 5.09 11.03 -22.18
CA VAL A 218 6.14 10.06 -21.82
C VAL A 218 5.69 9.14 -20.70
N ILE A 219 4.69 9.54 -19.92
CA ILE A 219 4.03 8.67 -18.94
C ILE A 219 2.56 8.63 -19.27
N ARG A 220 1.97 7.45 -19.14
CA ARG A 220 0.53 7.26 -19.23
C ARG A 220 0.11 6.22 -18.21
N GLU A 221 -0.89 6.53 -17.40
CA GLU A 221 -1.50 5.52 -16.54
C GLU A 221 -2.69 4.84 -17.24
N ILE A 222 -2.81 3.53 -17.04
CA ILE A 222 -4.04 2.75 -17.26
C ILE A 222 -4.58 2.32 -15.91
N ARG A 223 -5.84 1.87 -15.83
CA ARG A 223 -6.46 1.35 -14.59
C ARG A 223 -6.19 2.20 -13.33
N ALA A 224 -6.13 3.52 -13.45
CA ALA A 224 -5.77 4.42 -12.34
C ALA A 224 -6.96 4.92 -11.50
N HIS A 225 -8.18 4.78 -12.02
CA HIS A 225 -9.39 5.11 -11.27
C HIS A 225 -9.61 4.07 -10.16
N ARG A 226 -10.17 4.52 -9.03
CA ARG A 226 -10.53 3.61 -7.95
C ARG A 226 -11.64 2.66 -8.42
N ASP A 227 -11.31 1.39 -8.47
CA ASP A 227 -12.25 0.28 -8.57
C ASP A 227 -11.93 -0.70 -7.42
N PRO A 228 -12.76 -0.78 -6.37
CA PRO A 228 -12.56 -1.71 -5.27
C PRO A 228 -12.61 -3.18 -5.67
N LEU A 229 -13.14 -3.48 -6.87
CA LEU A 229 -13.17 -4.83 -7.45
C LEU A 229 -11.92 -5.13 -8.28
N PHE A 230 -11.02 -4.15 -8.47
CA PHE A 230 -9.77 -4.30 -9.22
C PHE A 230 -9.97 -4.88 -10.64
N GLY A 231 -11.05 -4.50 -11.33
CA GLY A 231 -11.41 -5.06 -12.63
C GLY A 231 -11.88 -6.53 -12.58
N GLY A 232 -12.23 -7.04 -11.40
CA GLY A 232 -12.71 -8.41 -11.17
C GLY A 232 -11.60 -9.43 -10.88
N HIS A 233 -10.37 -8.99 -10.65
CA HIS A 233 -9.20 -9.85 -10.44
C HIS A 233 -8.34 -9.40 -9.26
N PRO A 234 -7.49 -10.26 -8.69
CA PRO A 234 -6.50 -9.83 -7.71
C PRO A 234 -5.57 -8.76 -8.33
N PRO A 235 -5.25 -7.66 -7.62
CA PRO A 235 -4.30 -6.66 -8.07
C PRO A 235 -2.87 -7.17 -7.85
N GLU A 236 -2.51 -8.25 -8.54
CA GLU A 236 -1.21 -8.92 -8.42
C GLU A 236 -0.41 -8.78 -9.73
N PRO A 237 0.85 -8.30 -9.69
CA PRO A 237 1.66 -8.06 -10.88
C PRO A 237 2.24 -9.38 -11.44
N LEU A 238 1.37 -10.27 -11.89
CA LEU A 238 1.70 -11.54 -12.53
C LEU A 238 1.20 -11.58 -13.97
N ALA A 239 1.87 -12.38 -14.80
CA ALA A 239 1.56 -12.54 -16.23
C ALA A 239 0.06 -12.69 -16.56
N PRO A 240 -0.76 -13.45 -15.79
CA PRO A 240 -2.19 -13.57 -16.08
C PRO A 240 -3.01 -12.28 -15.94
N TYR A 241 -2.54 -11.29 -15.17
CA TYR A 241 -3.30 -10.08 -14.81
C TYR A 241 -2.81 -8.79 -15.51
N VAL A 242 -1.82 -8.92 -16.40
CA VAL A 242 -1.18 -7.79 -17.09
C VAL A 242 -1.48 -7.74 -18.60
N ALA A 243 -2.48 -8.51 -19.06
CA ALA A 243 -2.83 -8.57 -20.49
C ALA A 243 -3.18 -7.20 -21.08
N GLU A 244 -3.87 -6.34 -20.32
CA GLU A 244 -4.19 -4.97 -20.74
C GLU A 244 -2.92 -4.11 -20.90
N LEU A 245 -1.98 -4.21 -19.95
CA LEU A 245 -0.69 -3.52 -20.03
C LEU A 245 0.12 -3.99 -21.25
N VAL A 246 0.19 -5.30 -21.49
CA VAL A 246 0.87 -5.87 -22.66
C VAL A 246 0.27 -5.34 -23.96
N ALA A 247 -1.07 -5.37 -24.08
CA ALA A 247 -1.76 -4.87 -25.25
C ALA A 247 -1.52 -3.36 -25.47
N GLU A 248 -1.50 -2.57 -24.40
CA GLU A 248 -1.22 -1.13 -24.48
C GLU A 248 0.22 -0.83 -24.92
N VAL A 249 1.20 -1.58 -24.39
CA VAL A 249 2.60 -1.45 -24.79
C VAL A 249 2.76 -1.78 -26.27
N GLN A 250 2.23 -2.92 -26.70
CA GLN A 250 2.30 -3.35 -28.10
C GLN A 250 1.60 -2.36 -29.04
N ARG A 251 0.44 -1.84 -28.64
CA ARG A 251 -0.27 -0.82 -29.42
C ARG A 251 0.56 0.46 -29.57
N SER A 252 1.09 1.00 -28.47
CA SER A 252 1.91 2.22 -28.53
C SER A 252 3.13 2.02 -29.44
N THR A 253 3.83 0.89 -29.31
CA THR A 253 4.99 0.57 -30.13
C THR A 253 4.61 0.42 -31.61
N ALA A 254 3.50 -0.24 -31.93
CA ALA A 254 3.00 -0.39 -33.31
C ALA A 254 2.57 0.95 -33.94
N GLU A 255 2.11 1.91 -33.13
CA GLU A 255 1.79 3.28 -33.54
C GLU A 255 3.03 4.17 -33.71
N GLY A 256 4.24 3.60 -33.60
CA GLY A 256 5.50 4.31 -33.82
C GLY A 256 6.02 5.05 -32.59
N LYS A 257 5.45 4.80 -31.40
CA LYS A 257 5.96 5.33 -30.12
C LYS A 257 6.38 4.18 -29.20
N PRO A 258 7.67 3.78 -29.21
CA PRO A 258 8.19 2.73 -28.35
C PRO A 258 7.75 2.92 -26.91
N ALA A 259 7.27 1.84 -26.29
CA ALA A 259 6.80 1.89 -24.92
C ALA A 259 7.34 0.72 -24.09
N MET A 260 7.40 0.92 -22.78
CA MET A 260 7.55 -0.13 -21.79
C MET A 260 6.43 -0.01 -20.75
N GLY A 261 6.15 -1.11 -20.06
CA GLY A 261 5.14 -1.18 -19.01
C GLY A 261 5.76 -1.30 -17.63
N LEU A 262 5.17 -0.63 -16.63
CA LEU A 262 5.40 -0.88 -15.21
C LEU A 262 4.07 -1.23 -14.56
N VAL A 263 4.04 -2.24 -13.70
CA VAL A 263 2.83 -2.65 -12.98
C VAL A 263 3.10 -2.75 -11.49
N PHE A 264 2.14 -2.28 -10.69
CA PHE A 264 2.18 -2.31 -9.23
C PHE A 264 1.00 -3.11 -8.66
N ASP A 265 1.18 -3.69 -7.47
CA ASP A 265 0.09 -4.37 -6.75
C ASP A 265 -0.83 -3.38 -6.00
N GLY A 266 -1.86 -3.91 -5.33
CA GLY A 266 -2.92 -3.10 -4.71
C GLY A 266 -2.45 -2.03 -3.73
N ASP A 267 -1.43 -2.32 -2.92
CA ASP A 267 -0.83 -1.37 -1.98
C ASP A 267 0.53 -0.80 -2.43
N GLY A 268 0.92 -1.06 -3.68
CA GLY A 268 2.03 -0.40 -4.34
C GLY A 268 3.41 -0.72 -3.78
N ASP A 269 3.58 -1.86 -3.09
CA ASP A 269 4.88 -2.30 -2.58
C ASP A 269 5.58 -3.31 -3.51
N ARG A 270 4.87 -3.88 -4.48
CA ARG A 270 5.43 -4.77 -5.52
C ARG A 270 5.49 -4.10 -6.87
N ILE A 271 6.46 -4.52 -7.68
CA ILE A 271 6.64 -4.06 -9.05
C ILE A 271 7.00 -5.21 -9.99
N ALA A 272 6.43 -5.19 -11.18
CA ALA A 272 6.92 -5.94 -12.35
C ALA A 272 6.92 -5.03 -13.58
N ALA A 273 7.43 -5.51 -14.70
CA ALA A 273 7.50 -4.75 -15.94
C ALA A 273 7.04 -5.55 -17.15
N VAL A 274 6.83 -4.84 -18.25
CA VAL A 274 6.62 -5.39 -19.58
C VAL A 274 7.60 -4.66 -20.50
N ASP A 275 8.41 -5.41 -21.25
CA ASP A 275 9.35 -4.81 -22.20
C ASP A 275 8.64 -4.34 -23.48
N GLU A 276 9.38 -3.72 -24.40
CA GLU A 276 8.86 -3.10 -25.62
C GLU A 276 8.17 -4.05 -26.59
N THR A 277 8.42 -5.36 -26.44
CA THR A 277 7.81 -6.42 -27.25
C THR A 277 6.52 -6.95 -26.63
N GLY A 278 6.20 -6.53 -25.40
CA GLY A 278 5.10 -7.07 -24.62
C GLY A 278 5.50 -8.26 -23.75
N ARG A 279 6.79 -8.55 -23.56
CA ARG A 279 7.22 -9.68 -22.72
C ARG A 279 7.17 -9.27 -21.24
N PHE A 280 6.45 -10.07 -20.45
CA PHE A 280 6.41 -9.92 -19.00
C PHE A 280 7.78 -10.16 -18.37
N CYS A 281 8.19 -9.22 -17.53
CA CYS A 281 9.44 -9.22 -16.78
C CYS A 281 9.13 -9.21 -15.29
N SER A 282 9.28 -10.36 -14.64
CA SER A 282 9.03 -10.48 -13.19
C SER A 282 10.06 -9.69 -12.38
N THR A 283 9.76 -9.46 -11.10
CA THR A 283 10.68 -8.80 -10.17
C THR A 283 12.05 -9.49 -10.12
N GLN A 284 12.12 -10.83 -10.23
CA GLN A 284 13.40 -11.56 -10.25
C GLN A 284 14.27 -11.20 -11.46
N LEU A 285 13.67 -10.85 -12.60
CA LEU A 285 14.39 -10.38 -13.79
C LEU A 285 14.80 -8.91 -13.68
N LEU A 286 14.05 -8.11 -12.90
CA LEU A 286 14.33 -6.70 -12.70
C LEU A 286 15.43 -6.44 -11.68
N MET A 287 15.49 -7.20 -10.59
CA MET A 287 16.43 -6.98 -9.49
C MET A 287 17.91 -6.88 -9.93
N PRO A 288 18.43 -7.73 -10.85
CA PRO A 288 19.81 -7.60 -11.32
C PRO A 288 20.13 -6.32 -12.09
N LEU A 289 19.13 -5.57 -12.56
CA LEU A 289 19.33 -4.29 -13.23
C LEU A 289 19.54 -3.12 -12.24
N PHE A 290 19.24 -3.33 -10.95
CA PHE A 290 19.32 -2.32 -9.90
C PHE A 290 20.50 -2.51 -8.93
N ILE A 291 21.29 -3.57 -9.11
CA ILE A 291 22.48 -3.93 -8.30
C ILE A 291 23.72 -3.79 -9.17
#